data_AF-A0A928NA07-F1
#
_entry.id   AF-A0A928NA07-F1
#
_cell.length_a   1.000
_cell.length_b   1.000
_cell.length_c   1.000
_cell.angle_alpha   90.00
_cell.angle_beta   90.00
_cell.angle_gamma   90.00
#
_symmetry.space_group_name_H-M   'P 1'
#
loop_
_entity.id
_entity.type
_entity.pdbx_description
1 polymer ?
#
loop_
_entity_poly.entity_id
_entity_poly.type
_entity_poly.pdbx_seq_one_letter_code
_entity_poly.pdbx_strand_id
1 'polypeptide(L)'
;MTFEQFWCEEPKLASAYRKADEIRRRRMNEELWLNGMYTADALAATVGNMFAKGNKNKYPSEPRPITRNEIEERQERERQAKVEKIKATFMTRALDVNKKIGGA
;
A
#
# COMPACT_ATOMS: atom_id res chain seq x y z
N MET A 1 33.49 -19.77 14.57
CA MET A 1 33.55 -21.23 14.31
C MET A 1 34.98 -21.65 14.56
N THR A 2 35.22 -22.57 15.50
CA THR A 2 36.57 -23.12 15.70
C THR A 2 36.85 -24.17 14.62
N PHE A 3 38.13 -24.53 14.44
CA PHE A 3 38.55 -25.55 13.48
C PHE A 3 37.84 -26.90 13.76
N GLU A 4 37.82 -27.32 15.01
CA GLU A 4 37.18 -28.58 15.43
C GLU A 4 35.66 -28.58 15.19
N GLN A 5 34.98 -27.46 15.46
CA GLN A 5 33.53 -27.32 15.20
C GLN A 5 33.15 -27.39 13.72
N PHE A 6 34.09 -27.13 12.82
CA PHE A 6 33.84 -27.16 11.38
C PHE A 6 34.16 -28.53 10.76
N TRP A 7 35.20 -29.21 11.24
CA TRP A 7 35.70 -30.47 10.66
C TRP A 7 35.28 -31.72 11.43
N CYS A 8 35.10 -31.63 12.75
CA CYS A 8 34.82 -32.76 13.64
C CYS A 8 33.36 -32.78 14.12
N GLU A 9 32.70 -31.62 14.12
CA GLU A 9 31.27 -31.49 14.46
C GLU A 9 30.44 -31.09 13.25
N GLU A 10 29.12 -31.11 13.42
CA GLU A 10 28.19 -30.64 12.39
C GLU A 10 28.30 -29.10 12.25
N PRO A 11 28.52 -28.54 11.04
CA PRO A 11 28.82 -27.12 10.84
C PRO A 11 27.55 -26.25 10.90
N LYS A 12 26.86 -26.26 12.05
CA LYS A 12 25.58 -25.59 12.31
C LYS A 12 25.65 -24.08 12.06
N LEU A 13 26.78 -23.45 12.39
CA LEU A 13 26.96 -22.02 12.22
C LEU A 13 27.03 -21.62 10.72
N ALA A 14 27.71 -22.41 9.88
CA ALA A 14 27.76 -22.17 8.45
C ALA A 14 26.36 -22.31 7.81
N SER A 15 25.59 -23.32 8.22
CA SER A 15 24.19 -23.49 7.81
C SER A 15 23.31 -22.30 8.22
N ALA A 16 23.43 -21.85 9.47
CA ALA A 16 22.69 -20.70 9.97
C ALA A 16 23.02 -19.42 9.19
N TYR A 17 24.29 -19.15 8.88
CA TYR A 17 24.67 -17.97 8.10
C TYR A 17 24.16 -18.02 6.66
N ARG A 18 24.19 -19.18 5.99
CA ARG A 18 23.62 -19.32 4.64
C ARG A 18 22.12 -19.02 4.65
N LYS A 19 21.39 -19.62 5.59
CA LYS A 19 19.95 -19.36 5.75
C LYS A 19 19.66 -17.90 6.05
N ALA A 20 20.48 -17.24 6.87
CA ALA A 20 20.37 -15.82 7.13
C ALA A 20 20.64 -14.96 5.89
N ASP A 21 21.58 -15.35 5.02
CA ASP A 21 21.85 -14.66 3.76
C ASP A 21 20.70 -14.83 2.75
N GLU A 22 20.15 -16.04 2.63
CA GLU A 22 18.96 -16.31 1.81
C GLU A 22 17.76 -15.45 2.25
N ILE A 23 17.50 -15.38 3.55
CA ILE A 23 16.43 -14.52 4.09
C ILE A 23 16.71 -13.05 3.78
N ARG A 24 17.96 -12.59 3.90
CA ARG A 24 18.34 -11.21 3.56
C ARG A 24 18.11 -10.90 2.09
N ARG A 25 18.53 -11.78 1.17
CA ARG A 25 18.31 -11.62 -0.27
C ARG A 25 16.83 -11.59 -0.61
N ARG A 26 16.02 -12.45 0.02
CA ARG A 26 14.57 -12.45 -0.18
C ARG A 26 13.92 -11.15 0.25
N ARG A 27 14.26 -10.66 1.45
CA ARG A 27 13.77 -9.36 1.96
C ARG A 27 14.17 -8.21 1.04
N MET A 28 15.43 -8.18 0.59
CA MET A 28 15.90 -7.15 -0.34
C MET A 28 15.12 -7.17 -1.65
N ASN A 29 14.82 -8.36 -2.20
CA ASN A 29 13.98 -8.47 -3.38
C ASN A 29 12.58 -7.92 -3.12
N GLU A 30 11.93 -8.31 -2.02
CA GLU A 30 10.60 -7.78 -1.64
C GLU A 30 10.60 -6.23 -1.51
N GLU A 31 11.63 -5.65 -0.89
CA GLU A 31 11.80 -4.19 -0.78
C GLU A 31 12.01 -3.51 -2.15
N LEU A 32 12.80 -4.11 -3.04
CA LEU A 32 13.02 -3.59 -4.39
C LEU A 32 11.73 -3.60 -5.22
N TRP A 33 10.92 -4.65 -5.09
CA TRP A 33 9.61 -4.72 -5.74
C TRP A 33 8.66 -3.62 -5.25
N LEU A 34 8.64 -3.38 -3.93
CA LEU A 34 7.84 -2.30 -3.35
C LEU A 34 8.32 -0.93 -3.85
N ASN A 35 9.63 -0.70 -3.88
CA ASN A 35 10.22 0.53 -4.41
C ASN A 35 9.93 0.72 -5.91
N GLY A 36 9.94 -0.36 -6.69
CA GLY A 36 9.58 -0.35 -8.10
C GLY A 36 8.14 0.11 -8.32
N MET A 37 7.20 -0.33 -7.48
CA MET A 37 5.82 0.18 -7.53
C MET A 37 5.72 1.67 -7.23
N TYR A 38 6.39 2.16 -6.19
CA TYR A 38 6.41 3.60 -5.90
C TYR A 38 7.07 4.42 -7.02
N THR A 39 8.12 3.89 -7.63
CA THR A 39 8.78 4.54 -8.78
C THR A 39 7.82 4.62 -9.97
N ALA A 40 7.09 3.53 -10.26
CA ALA A 40 6.08 3.50 -11.31
C ALA A 40 4.94 4.49 -11.04
N ASP A 41 4.43 4.55 -9.80
CA ASP A 41 3.40 5.50 -9.39
C ASP A 41 3.88 6.95 -9.56
N ALA A 42 5.14 7.25 -9.22
CA ALA A 42 5.73 8.57 -9.37
C ALA A 42 5.84 8.96 -10.86
N LEU A 43 6.30 8.06 -11.71
CA LEU A 43 6.37 8.29 -13.16
C LEU A 43 4.97 8.47 -13.76
N ALA A 44 3.98 7.69 -13.33
CA ALA A 44 2.60 7.82 -13.78
C ALA A 44 1.99 9.17 -13.37
N ALA A 45 2.26 9.62 -12.15
CA ALA A 45 1.78 10.90 -11.62
C ALA A 45 2.53 12.13 -12.18
N THR A 46 3.70 11.95 -12.76
CA THR A 46 4.49 13.04 -13.36
C THR A 46 4.44 12.96 -14.89
N VAL A 47 5.27 12.11 -15.48
CA VAL A 47 5.41 11.96 -16.93
C VAL A 47 4.12 11.48 -17.56
N GLY A 48 3.45 10.48 -16.99
CA GLY A 48 2.17 9.98 -17.49
C GLY A 48 1.11 11.09 -17.54
N ASN A 49 1.07 11.96 -16.54
CA ASN A 49 0.14 13.08 -16.47
C ASN A 49 0.41 14.20 -17.45
N MET A 50 1.64 14.35 -17.97
CA MET A 50 1.92 15.31 -19.04
C MET A 50 1.17 14.98 -20.33
N PHE A 51 0.93 13.69 -20.57
CA PHE A 51 0.27 13.19 -21.79
C PHE A 51 -1.20 12.79 -21.57
N ALA A 52 -1.68 12.77 -20.33
CA ALA A 52 -3.03 12.35 -20.00
C ALA A 52 -4.09 13.39 -20.42
N LYS A 53 -5.11 12.96 -21.18
CA LYS A 53 -6.33 13.73 -21.44
C LYS A 53 -7.43 13.22 -20.52
N GLY A 54 -7.78 13.98 -19.48
CA GLY A 54 -8.82 13.62 -18.50
C GLY A 54 -8.26 13.47 -17.08
N ASN A 55 -8.68 12.40 -16.39
CA ASN A 55 -8.29 12.17 -14.99
C ASN A 55 -6.79 11.89 -14.88
N LYS A 56 -6.10 12.72 -14.09
CA LYS A 56 -4.68 12.59 -13.78
C LYS A 56 -4.44 11.54 -12.70
N ASN A 57 -3.41 10.72 -12.88
CA ASN A 57 -2.92 9.78 -11.88
C ASN A 57 -2.40 10.55 -10.67
N LYS A 58 -2.71 10.08 -9.46
CA LYS A 58 -2.20 10.69 -8.22
C LYS A 58 -1.21 9.76 -7.58
N TYR A 59 -0.11 10.33 -7.09
CA TYR A 59 0.81 9.59 -6.25
C TYR A 59 0.12 9.19 -4.94
N PRO A 60 0.38 8.00 -4.39
CA PRO A 60 -0.17 7.59 -3.09
C PRO A 60 0.15 8.62 -2.00
N SER A 61 -0.85 9.07 -1.26
CA SER A 61 -0.67 10.01 -0.14
C SER A 61 -0.14 9.35 1.13
N GLU A 62 -0.25 8.02 1.20
CA GLU A 62 0.13 7.21 2.35
C GLU A 62 0.84 5.94 1.89
N PRO A 63 1.74 5.37 2.71
CA PRO A 63 2.39 4.10 2.41
C PRO A 63 1.38 2.98 2.14
N ARG A 64 1.74 2.05 1.26
CA ARG A 64 0.97 0.84 1.00
C ARG A 64 1.00 -0.05 2.24
N PRO A 65 -0.16 -0.60 2.66
CA PRO A 65 -0.23 -1.49 3.79
C PRO A 65 0.49 -2.81 3.46
N ILE A 66 1.30 -3.31 4.39
CA ILE A 66 2.08 -4.54 4.23
C ILE A 66 1.41 -5.66 5.03
N THR A 67 0.93 -5.36 6.23
CA THR A 67 0.29 -6.35 7.09
C THR A 67 -1.21 -6.46 6.80
N ARG A 68 -1.78 -7.64 7.09
CA ARG A 68 -3.22 -7.87 6.92
C ARG A 68 -4.08 -6.90 7.73
N ASN A 69 -3.64 -6.59 8.95
CA ASN A 69 -4.35 -5.66 9.83
C ASN A 69 -4.35 -4.24 9.26
N GLU A 70 -3.23 -3.77 8.72
CA GLU A 70 -3.15 -2.48 8.02
C GLU A 70 -4.06 -2.43 6.78
N ILE A 71 -4.16 -3.54 6.03
CA ILE A 71 -5.05 -3.64 4.88
C ILE A 71 -6.51 -3.51 5.33
N GLU A 72 -6.90 -4.24 6.38
CA GLU A 72 -8.26 -4.23 6.90
C GLU A 72 -8.64 -2.86 7.48
N GLU A 73 -7.75 -2.23 8.23
CA GLU A 73 -7.96 -0.89 8.80
C GLU A 73 -8.12 0.17 7.69
N ARG A 74 -7.28 0.12 6.65
CA ARG A 74 -7.40 1.02 5.50
C ARG A 74 -8.73 0.81 4.78
N GLN A 75 -9.13 -0.44 4.55
CA GLN A 75 -10.41 -0.73 3.90
C GLN A 75 -11.59 -0.21 4.72
N GLU A 76 -11.55 -0.35 6.03
CA GLU A 76 -12.61 0.15 6.91
C GLU A 76 -12.67 1.68 6.89
N ARG A 77 -11.52 2.36 6.95
CA ARG A 77 -11.43 3.82 6.82
C ARG A 77 -11.99 4.31 5.48
N GLU A 78 -11.67 3.61 4.39
CA GLU A 78 -12.20 3.91 3.06
C GLU A 78 -13.71 3.68 2.95
N ARG A 79 -14.25 2.62 3.60
CA ARG A 79 -15.69 2.36 3.65
C ARG A 79 -16.42 3.46 4.42
N GLN A 80 -15.91 3.84 5.59
CA GLN A 80 -16.49 4.91 6.41
C GLN A 80 -16.50 6.24 5.64
N ALA A 81 -15.37 6.62 5.04
CA ALA A 81 -15.27 7.83 4.22
C ALA A 81 -16.23 7.82 3.01
N LYS A 82 -16.47 6.65 2.39
CA LYS A 82 -17.47 6.51 1.31
C LYS A 82 -18.89 6.69 1.85
N VAL A 83 -19.23 6.05 2.97
CA VAL A 83 -20.55 6.16 3.60
C VAL A 83 -20.85 7.60 3.99
N GLU A 84 -19.89 8.32 4.58
CA GLU A 84 -20.05 9.73 4.93
C GLU A 84 -20.28 10.61 3.71
N LYS A 85 -19.51 10.41 2.64
CA LYS A 85 -19.71 11.12 1.37
C LYS A 85 -21.10 10.88 0.79
N ILE A 86 -21.58 9.63 0.80
CA ILE A 86 -22.92 9.28 0.31
C ILE A 86 -24.01 9.92 1.18
N LYS A 87 -23.84 9.89 2.51
CA LYS A 87 -24.76 10.56 3.43
C LYS A 87 -24.84 12.06 3.16
N ALA A 88 -23.68 12.72 2.98
CA ALA A 88 -23.63 14.15 2.69
C ALA A 88 -24.33 14.48 1.36
N THR A 89 -24.05 13.74 0.29
CA THR A 89 -24.71 13.97 -1.02
C THR A 89 -26.20 13.67 -1.00
N PHE A 90 -26.62 12.69 -0.19
CA PHE A 90 -28.03 12.41 0.02
C PHE A 90 -28.73 13.56 0.75
N MET A 91 -28.14 14.05 1.85
CA MET A 91 -28.70 15.17 2.61
C MET A 91 -28.82 16.44 1.78
N THR A 92 -27.80 16.80 1.00
CA THR A 92 -27.87 17.97 0.12
C THR A 92 -29.01 17.84 -0.89
N ARG A 93 -29.14 16.66 -1.52
CA ARG A 93 -30.22 16.39 -2.47
C ARG A 93 -31.61 16.41 -1.80
N ALA A 94 -31.72 15.92 -0.58
CA ALA A 94 -32.97 15.95 0.18
C ALA A 94 -33.39 17.38 0.54
N LEU A 95 -32.45 18.25 0.91
CA LEU A 95 -32.70 19.67 1.15
C LEU A 95 -33.19 20.38 -0.11
N ASP A 96 -32.58 20.08 -1.26
CA ASP A 96 -33.00 20.66 -2.55
C ASP A 96 -34.41 20.22 -2.95
N VAL A 97 -34.78 18.97 -2.68
CA VAL A 97 -36.15 18.47 -2.90
C VAL A 97 -37.13 19.14 -1.94
N ASN A 98 -36.77 19.27 -0.66
CA ASN A 98 -37.64 19.90 0.34
C ASN A 98 -37.91 21.38 0.00
N LYS A 99 -36.90 22.12 -0.49
CA LYS A 99 -37.07 23.49 -1.00
C LYS A 99 -38.02 23.57 -2.21
N LYS A 100 -38.07 22.54 -3.06
CA LYS A 100 -38.96 22.49 -4.23
C LYS A 100 -40.39 22.10 -3.89
N ILE A 101 -40.59 21.27 -2.87
CA ILE A 101 -41.92 20.77 -2.46
C ILE A 101 -42.59 21.71 -1.45
N GLY A 102 -41.83 22.32 -0.53
CA GLY A 102 -42.37 23.24 0.49
C GLY A 102 -42.51 24.70 0.04
N GLY A 103 -42.24 24.99 -1.23
CA GLY A 103 -42.38 26.33 -1.83
C GLY A 103 -43.67 26.52 -2.64
N ALA A 104 -44.69 25.70 -2.42
CA ALA A 104 -46.03 25.81 -3.01
C ALA A 104 -47.08 26.05 -1.90
#